data_AF-A0A519VBG9-F1
#
_entry.id   AF-A0A519VBG9-F1
#
_cell.length_a   1.000
_cell.length_b   1.000
_cell.length_c   1.000
_cell.angle_alpha   90.00
_cell.angle_beta   90.00
_cell.angle_gamma   90.00
#
_symmetry.space_group_name_H-M   'P 1'
#
loop_
_entity.id
_entity.type
_entity.pdbx_description
1 polymer ?
#
loop_
_entity_poly.entity_id
_entity_poly.type
_entity_poly.pdbx_seq_one_letter_code
_entity_poly.pdbx_strand_id
1 'polypeptide(L)'
;MPSPDTLPALSLEVQRQQFVRRRLLAMPAAGLLAWLVIGLAGLWLPARITVWVLFIGTGSIVYLGMLFSRFTGENFLDRSRPKNAFDALFLLGTGQALLVWALAIPFAQADYTSLPLTVGILTGLMWLPLSWIIQHWIGLAHGVARTGLPNAP
;
A
#
# COMPACT_ATOMS: atom_id res chain seq x y z
N MET A 1 -21.16 -30.06 23.92
CA MET A 1 -20.59 -29.19 22.87
C MET A 1 -19.90 -28.04 23.58
N PRO A 2 -18.61 -27.78 23.35
CA PRO A 2 -17.95 -26.60 23.92
C PRO A 2 -18.65 -25.33 23.42
N SER A 3 -18.75 -24.29 24.24
CA SER A 3 -19.25 -22.99 23.78
C SER A 3 -18.32 -22.45 22.69
N PRO A 4 -18.84 -21.72 21.69
CA PRO A 4 -18.05 -21.20 20.56
C PRO A 4 -16.83 -20.34 20.98
N ASP A 5 -16.77 -19.89 22.23
CA ASP A 5 -15.71 -19.05 22.80
C ASP A 5 -14.50 -19.84 23.36
N THR A 6 -14.47 -21.17 23.23
CA THR A 6 -13.42 -22.03 23.84
C THR A 6 -12.39 -22.59 22.84
N LEU A 7 -12.46 -22.23 21.56
CA LEU A 7 -11.43 -22.60 20.60
C LEU A 7 -10.18 -21.70 20.79
N PRO A 8 -8.98 -22.25 21.00
CA PRO A 8 -7.77 -21.43 21.10
C PRO A 8 -7.62 -20.59 19.83
N ALA A 9 -7.36 -19.30 20.00
CA ALA A 9 -7.03 -18.42 18.89
C ALA A 9 -5.91 -19.06 18.05
N LEU A 10 -6.08 -19.13 16.74
CA LEU A 10 -5.08 -19.69 15.82
C LEU A 10 -3.70 -19.10 16.13
N SER A 11 -2.66 -19.93 16.14
CA SER A 11 -1.29 -19.44 16.38
C SER A 11 -0.90 -18.38 15.35
N LEU A 12 0.00 -17.46 15.71
CA LEU A 12 0.47 -16.42 14.78
C LEU A 12 1.09 -17.03 13.53
N GLU A 13 1.76 -18.18 13.63
CA GLU A 13 2.30 -18.84 12.44
C GLU A 13 1.18 -19.29 11.49
N VAL A 14 0.10 -19.88 12.01
CA VAL A 14 -1.04 -20.28 11.18
C VAL A 14 -1.73 -19.06 10.57
N GLN A 15 -1.91 -17.97 11.33
CA GLN A 15 -2.46 -16.72 10.82
C GLN A 15 -1.58 -16.11 9.72
N ARG A 16 -0.25 -16.18 9.86
CA ARG A 16 0.70 -15.71 8.84
C ARG A 16 0.55 -16.53 7.57
N GLN A 17 0.53 -17.86 7.68
CA GLN A 17 0.36 -18.75 6.54
C GLN A 17 -0.98 -18.49 5.82
N GLN A 18 -2.06 -18.23 6.57
CA GLN A 18 -3.34 -17.84 6.00
C GLN A 18 -3.29 -16.50 5.25
N PHE A 19 -2.51 -15.53 5.74
CA PHE A 19 -2.31 -14.25 5.06
C PHE A 19 -1.52 -14.42 3.76
N VAL A 20 -0.40 -15.13 3.81
CA VAL A 20 0.53 -15.30 2.67
C VAL A 20 -0.06 -16.17 1.56
N ARG A 21 -0.96 -17.12 1.89
CA ARG A 21 -1.66 -17.96 0.90
C ARG A 21 -2.69 -17.20 0.07
N ARG A 22 -2.99 -15.95 0.40
CA ARG A 22 -3.91 -15.11 -0.39
C ARG A 22 -3.24 -14.69 -1.68
N ARG A 23 -4.06 -14.28 -2.65
CA ARG A 23 -3.57 -13.82 -3.95
C ARG A 23 -2.73 -12.55 -3.83
N LEU A 24 -3.10 -11.64 -2.93
CA LEU A 24 -2.42 -10.36 -2.69
C LEU A 24 -2.25 -9.55 -4.00
N LEU A 25 -3.22 -9.62 -4.92
CA LEU A 25 -3.16 -9.01 -6.25
C LEU A 25 -3.92 -7.69 -6.33
N ALA A 26 -4.95 -7.49 -5.51
CA ALA A 26 -5.80 -6.31 -5.55
C ALA A 26 -5.02 -5.00 -5.36
N MET A 27 -4.16 -4.95 -4.35
CA MET A 27 -3.35 -3.76 -4.05
C MET A 27 -2.25 -3.51 -5.09
N PRO A 28 -1.45 -4.51 -5.53
CA PRO A 28 -0.51 -4.33 -6.63
C PRO A 28 -1.17 -3.88 -7.93
N ALA A 29 -2.34 -4.41 -8.29
CA ALA A 29 -3.08 -3.99 -9.47
C ALA A 29 -3.56 -2.53 -9.35
N ALA A 30 -4.06 -2.13 -8.18
CA ALA A 30 -4.49 -0.76 -7.91
C ALA A 30 -3.32 0.23 -7.99
N GLY A 31 -2.18 -0.15 -7.40
CA GLY A 31 -0.94 0.60 -7.50
C GLY A 31 -0.48 0.73 -8.95
N LEU A 32 -0.41 -0.37 -9.70
CA LEU A 32 -0.01 -0.37 -11.10
C LEU A 32 -0.86 0.58 -11.94
N LEU A 33 -2.19 0.53 -11.79
CA LEU A 33 -3.10 1.42 -12.51
C LEU A 33 -2.86 2.88 -12.15
N ALA A 34 -2.80 3.22 -10.85
CA ALA A 34 -2.57 4.59 -10.41
C ALA A 34 -1.22 5.13 -10.92
N TRP A 35 -0.15 4.34 -10.78
CA TRP A 35 1.18 4.74 -11.21
C TRP A 35 1.34 4.82 -12.72
N LEU A 36 0.62 3.99 -13.49
CA LEU A 36 0.55 4.12 -14.93
C LEU A 36 -0.08 5.47 -15.30
N VAL A 37 -1.22 5.83 -14.71
CA VAL A 37 -1.89 7.12 -14.97
C VAL A 37 -0.98 8.29 -14.59
N ILE A 38 -0.30 8.22 -13.44
CA ILE A 38 0.63 9.26 -12.98
C ILE A 38 1.82 9.38 -13.94
N GLY A 39 2.42 8.27 -14.36
CA GLY A 39 3.54 8.25 -15.29
C GLY A 39 3.18 8.84 -16.65
N LEU A 40 2.02 8.46 -17.19
CA LEU A 40 1.47 9.01 -18.43
C LEU A 40 1.21 10.52 -18.29
N ALA A 41 0.63 10.98 -17.18
CA ALA A 41 0.45 12.40 -16.91
C ALA A 41 1.79 13.15 -16.88
N GLY A 42 2.83 12.57 -16.27
CA GLY A 42 4.17 13.15 -16.23
C GLY A 42 4.84 13.34 -17.59
N LEU A 43 4.46 12.54 -18.60
CA LEU A 43 5.01 12.64 -19.96
C LEU A 43 4.34 13.72 -20.81
N TRP A 44 3.06 14.02 -20.56
CA TRP A 44 2.26 14.86 -21.48
C TRP A 44 1.61 16.08 -20.85
N LEU A 45 1.53 16.16 -19.52
CA LEU A 45 0.85 17.25 -18.83
C LEU A 45 1.84 18.22 -18.17
N PRO A 46 1.47 19.51 -18.06
CA PRO A 46 2.23 20.48 -17.28
C PRO A 46 2.43 20.05 -15.83
N ALA A 47 3.59 20.37 -15.25
CA ALA A 47 3.96 19.98 -13.88
C ALA A 47 2.86 20.26 -12.84
N ARG A 48 2.21 21.42 -12.90
CA ARG A 48 1.10 21.79 -12.00
C ARG A 48 -0.06 20.79 -12.03
N ILE A 49 -0.39 20.25 -13.20
CA ILE A 49 -1.47 19.27 -13.36
C ILE A 49 -0.99 17.91 -12.86
N THR A 50 0.23 17.51 -13.20
CA THR A 50 0.85 16.25 -12.76
C THR A 50 0.89 16.12 -11.23
N VAL A 51 1.11 17.23 -10.51
CA VAL A 51 1.03 17.28 -9.04
C VAL A 51 -0.35 16.84 -8.53
N TRP A 52 -1.43 17.39 -9.09
CA TRP A 52 -2.78 17.00 -8.69
C TRP A 52 -3.09 15.55 -9.07
N VAL A 53 -2.64 15.09 -10.23
CA VAL A 53 -2.76 13.70 -10.64
C VAL A 53 -2.02 12.77 -9.67
N LEU A 54 -0.85 13.15 -9.17
CA LEU A 54 -0.10 12.39 -8.17
C LEU A 54 -0.88 12.28 -6.85
N PHE A 55 -1.41 13.39 -6.33
CA PHE A 55 -2.21 13.38 -5.09
C PHE A 55 -3.47 12.52 -5.22
N ILE A 56 -4.25 12.75 -6.29
CA ILE A 56 -5.49 12.00 -6.54
C ILE A 56 -5.18 10.53 -6.79
N GLY A 57 -4.20 10.24 -7.65
CA GLY A 57 -3.79 8.89 -8.01
C GLY A 57 -3.36 8.10 -6.78
N THR A 58 -2.46 8.63 -5.96
CA THR A 58 -1.98 7.92 -4.76
C THR A 58 -3.06 7.80 -3.69
N GLY A 59 -3.86 8.85 -3.45
CA GLY A 59 -5.01 8.78 -2.54
C GLY A 59 -6.09 7.80 -2.99
N SER A 60 -6.20 7.55 -4.29
CA SER A 60 -7.18 6.61 -4.86
C SER A 60 -6.80 5.13 -4.71
N ILE A 61 -5.53 4.80 -4.46
CA ILE A 61 -5.03 3.40 -4.46
C ILE A 61 -5.81 2.51 -3.49
N VAL A 62 -6.14 3.00 -2.29
CA VAL A 62 -6.89 2.21 -1.30
C VAL A 62 -8.30 1.90 -1.81
N TYR A 63 -8.97 2.87 -2.44
CA TYR A 63 -10.31 2.69 -3.02
C TYR A 63 -10.28 1.77 -4.24
N LEU A 64 -9.29 1.92 -5.11
CA LEU A 64 -9.05 1.01 -6.24
C LEU A 64 -8.73 -0.39 -5.75
N GLY A 65 -7.96 -0.55 -4.67
CA GLY A 65 -7.65 -1.83 -4.05
C GLY A 65 -8.91 -2.51 -3.50
N MET A 66 -9.79 -1.75 -2.83
CA MET A 66 -11.09 -2.26 -2.40
C MET A 66 -11.95 -2.71 -3.58
N LEU A 67 -11.99 -1.93 -4.68
CA LEU A 67 -12.69 -2.28 -5.91
C LEU A 67 -12.13 -3.57 -6.52
N PHE A 68 -10.80 -3.64 -6.72
CA PHE A 68 -10.12 -4.80 -7.30
C PHE A 68 -10.19 -6.04 -6.43
N SER A 69 -10.26 -5.90 -5.10
CA SER A 69 -10.40 -7.05 -4.20
C SER A 69 -11.67 -7.87 -4.49
N ARG A 70 -12.74 -7.23 -5.01
CA ARG A 70 -13.96 -7.93 -5.42
C ARG A 70 -13.74 -8.80 -6.65
N PHE A 71 -12.92 -8.34 -7.59
CA PHE A 71 -12.61 -9.06 -8.82
C PHE A 71 -11.53 -10.13 -8.63
N THR A 72 -10.58 -9.92 -7.71
CA THR A 72 -9.52 -10.91 -7.45
C THR A 72 -9.96 -12.03 -6.49
N GLY A 73 -11.13 -11.91 -5.85
CA GLY A 73 -11.63 -12.85 -4.84
C GLY A 73 -11.08 -12.60 -3.42
N GLU A 74 -10.32 -11.51 -3.23
CA GLU A 74 -9.75 -11.14 -1.94
C GLU A 74 -10.75 -10.44 -1.01
N ASN A 75 -11.78 -9.80 -1.57
CA ASN A 75 -12.88 -9.11 -0.88
C ASN A 75 -12.54 -8.53 0.51
N PHE A 76 -11.84 -7.40 0.54
CA PHE A 76 -11.37 -6.79 1.81
C PHE A 76 -12.49 -6.34 2.75
N LEU A 77 -13.71 -6.16 2.23
CA LEU A 77 -14.88 -5.74 3.00
C LEU A 77 -15.68 -6.92 3.56
N ASP A 78 -15.21 -8.15 3.33
CA ASP A 78 -15.86 -9.36 3.84
C ASP A 78 -15.69 -9.47 5.37
N ARG A 79 -16.74 -9.06 6.09
CA ARG A 79 -16.80 -9.12 7.55
C ARG A 79 -17.05 -10.52 8.10
N SER A 80 -17.36 -11.50 7.26
CA SER A 80 -17.57 -12.90 7.70
C SER A 80 -16.27 -13.64 7.99
N ARG A 81 -15.14 -13.08 7.53
CA ARG A 81 -13.83 -13.69 7.70
C ARG A 81 -13.32 -13.60 9.14
N PRO A 82 -12.65 -14.64 9.65
CA PRO A 82 -12.00 -14.57 10.94
C PRO A 82 -10.93 -13.48 10.95
N LYS A 83 -10.85 -12.72 12.04
CA LYS A 83 -9.83 -11.68 12.21
C LYS A 83 -8.43 -12.30 12.16
N ASN A 84 -7.50 -11.60 11.51
CA ASN A 84 -6.12 -12.05 11.36
C ASN A 84 -5.17 -10.91 11.77
N ALA A 85 -4.20 -11.22 12.63
CA ALA A 85 -3.25 -10.25 13.15
C ALA A 85 -2.41 -9.59 12.04
N PHE A 86 -2.13 -10.30 10.95
CA PHE A 86 -1.33 -9.79 9.83
C PHE A 86 -2.12 -8.85 8.92
N ASP A 87 -3.45 -8.99 8.85
CA ASP A 87 -4.31 -7.99 8.21
C ASP A 87 -4.24 -6.67 8.98
N ALA A 88 -4.33 -6.73 10.32
CA ALA A 88 -4.19 -5.55 11.16
C ALA A 88 -2.79 -4.93 11.04
N LEU A 89 -1.73 -5.72 11.05
CA LEU A 89 -0.35 -5.25 10.90
C LEU A 89 -0.13 -4.57 9.54
N PHE A 90 -0.65 -5.14 8.45
CA PHE A 90 -0.58 -4.53 7.12
C PHE A 90 -1.31 -3.18 7.06
N LEU A 91 -2.50 -3.09 7.66
CA LEU A 91 -3.26 -1.85 7.73
C LEU A 91 -2.57 -0.80 8.61
N LEU A 92 -1.95 -1.20 9.73
CA LEU A 92 -1.15 -0.31 10.57
C LEU A 92 0.08 0.23 9.81
N GLY A 93 0.77 -0.62 9.04
CA GLY A 93 1.86 -0.18 8.16
C GLY A 93 1.40 0.78 7.06
N THR A 94 0.20 0.57 6.52
CA THR A 94 -0.45 1.51 5.59
C THR A 94 -0.80 2.83 6.28
N GLY A 95 -1.33 2.78 7.51
CA GLY A 95 -1.58 3.96 8.32
C GLY A 95 -0.31 4.75 8.63
N GLN A 96 0.78 4.07 8.99
CA GLN A 96 2.10 4.67 9.19
C GLN A 96 2.58 5.40 7.94
N ALA A 97 2.45 4.78 6.76
CA ALA A 97 2.75 5.43 5.49
C ALA A 97 1.94 6.74 5.34
N LEU A 98 0.63 6.72 5.60
CA LEU A 98 -0.22 7.91 5.47
C LEU A 98 0.18 9.07 6.40
N LEU A 99 0.81 8.81 7.56
CA LEU A 99 1.31 9.87 8.44
C LEU A 99 2.39 10.73 7.75
N VAL A 100 3.09 10.20 6.74
CA VAL A 100 4.08 10.96 5.95
C VAL A 100 3.42 12.11 5.17
N TRP A 101 2.11 12.09 4.94
CA TRP A 101 1.40 13.25 4.35
C TRP A 101 1.56 14.53 5.16
N ALA A 102 1.70 14.43 6.49
CA ALA A 102 1.97 15.58 7.35
C ALA A 102 3.31 16.27 7.03
N LEU A 103 4.25 15.56 6.40
CA LEU A 103 5.52 16.09 5.89
C LEU A 103 5.42 16.44 4.40
N ALA A 104 4.80 15.59 3.59
CA ALA A 104 4.74 15.76 2.14
C ALA A 104 3.98 17.02 1.72
N ILE A 105 2.87 17.38 2.42
CA ILE A 105 2.08 18.56 2.08
C ILE A 105 2.88 19.86 2.30
N PRO A 106 3.46 20.13 3.49
CA PRO A 106 4.27 21.33 3.70
C PRO A 106 5.48 21.43 2.77
N PHE A 107 6.18 20.32 2.52
CA PHE A 107 7.33 20.32 1.60
C PHE A 107 6.89 20.65 0.17
N ALA A 108 5.76 20.11 -0.29
CA ALA A 108 5.21 20.42 -1.60
C ALA A 108 4.72 21.87 -1.73
N GLN A 109 4.25 22.48 -0.64
CA GLN A 109 3.88 23.90 -0.61
C GLN A 109 5.10 24.82 -0.74
N ALA A 110 6.23 24.44 -0.15
CA ALA A 110 7.49 25.15 -0.30
C ALA A 110 8.14 24.92 -1.67
N ASP A 111 8.14 23.67 -2.12
CA ASP A 111 8.69 23.24 -3.40
C ASP A 111 8.00 21.96 -3.89
N TYR A 112 7.19 22.07 -4.94
CA TYR A 112 6.43 20.94 -5.49
C TYR A 112 7.33 19.85 -6.10
N THR A 113 8.59 20.16 -6.41
CA THR A 113 9.55 19.17 -6.94
C THR A 113 9.98 18.15 -5.88
N SER A 114 9.68 18.39 -4.60
CA SER A 114 9.89 17.42 -3.51
C SER A 114 8.93 16.22 -3.56
N LEU A 115 7.81 16.33 -4.26
CA LEU A 115 6.73 15.35 -4.26
C LEU A 115 7.14 13.94 -4.72
N PRO A 116 7.91 13.75 -5.81
CA PRO A 116 8.37 12.42 -6.21
C PRO A 116 9.09 11.67 -5.10
N LEU A 117 9.95 12.36 -4.34
CA LEU A 117 10.69 11.76 -3.23
C LEU A 117 9.77 11.52 -2.02
N THR A 118 9.02 12.52 -1.56
CA THR A 118 8.20 12.39 -0.35
C THR A 118 7.08 11.37 -0.53
N VAL A 119 6.45 11.35 -1.71
CA VAL A 119 5.40 10.37 -2.05
C VAL A 119 6.01 8.99 -2.33
N GLY A 120 7.22 8.93 -2.88
CA GLY A 120 8.01 7.71 -3.01
C GLY A 120 8.24 7.05 -1.65
N ILE A 121 8.77 7.79 -0.68
CA ILE A 121 8.95 7.33 0.71
C ILE A 121 7.62 6.88 1.30
N LEU A 122 6.59 7.75 1.24
CA LEU A 122 5.25 7.46 1.75
C LEU A 122 4.74 6.10 1.25
N THR A 123 4.72 5.89 -0.07
CA THR A 123 4.19 4.67 -0.67
C THR A 123 5.12 3.46 -0.56
N GLY A 124 6.40 3.68 -0.24
CA GLY A 124 7.40 2.64 -0.01
C GLY A 124 7.36 2.03 1.40
N LEU A 125 7.04 2.82 2.44
CA LEU A 125 7.16 2.38 3.84
C LEU A 125 6.32 1.13 4.18
N MET A 126 5.10 1.03 3.66
CA MET A 126 4.22 -0.12 3.92
C MET A 126 4.75 -1.45 3.37
N TRP A 127 5.70 -1.42 2.42
CA TRP A 127 6.28 -2.63 1.82
C TRP A 127 7.31 -3.32 2.71
N LEU A 128 7.91 -2.60 3.67
CA LEU A 128 8.86 -3.16 4.63
C LEU A 128 8.19 -4.20 5.55
N PRO A 129 7.12 -3.88 6.30
CA PRO A 129 6.43 -4.88 7.11
C PRO A 129 5.84 -5.98 6.22
N LEU A 130 5.31 -5.67 5.03
CA LEU A 130 4.80 -6.69 4.11
C LEU A 130 5.88 -7.70 3.72
N SER A 131 7.10 -7.24 3.38
CA SER A 131 8.24 -8.10 3.04
C SER A 131 8.57 -9.09 4.16
N TRP A 132 8.54 -8.61 5.40
CA TRP A 132 8.74 -9.46 6.58
C TRP A 132 7.59 -10.47 6.74
N ILE A 133 6.33 -10.07 6.57
CA ILE A 133 5.18 -10.98 6.70
C ILE A 133 5.27 -12.13 5.68
N ILE A 134 5.54 -11.80 4.41
CA ILE A 134 5.59 -12.80 3.32
C ILE A 134 6.94 -13.53 3.25
N GLN A 135 7.94 -13.12 4.04
CA GLN A 135 9.31 -13.67 4.04
C GLN A 135 9.95 -13.64 2.64
N HIS A 136 9.76 -12.52 1.92
CA HIS A 136 10.28 -12.35 0.57
C HIS A 136 10.80 -10.93 0.35
N TRP A 137 12.01 -10.81 -0.19
CA TRP A 137 12.75 -9.55 -0.34
C TRP A 137 12.11 -8.52 -1.27
N ILE A 138 11.16 -8.93 -2.12
CA ILE A 138 10.54 -8.06 -3.13
C ILE A 138 9.93 -6.78 -2.53
N GLY A 139 9.37 -6.85 -1.32
CA GLY A 139 8.83 -5.66 -0.66
C GLY A 139 9.93 -4.69 -0.21
N LEU A 140 11.08 -5.20 0.26
CA LEU A 140 12.25 -4.36 0.54
C LEU A 140 12.76 -3.70 -0.73
N ALA A 141 12.90 -4.45 -1.83
CA ALA A 141 13.30 -3.88 -3.11
C ALA A 141 12.32 -2.81 -3.60
N HIS A 142 11.01 -3.04 -3.46
CA HIS A 142 10.00 -2.05 -3.81
C HIS A 142 10.12 -0.78 -2.96
N GLY A 143 10.25 -0.91 -1.64
CA GLY A 143 10.41 0.23 -0.73
C GLY A 143 11.68 1.04 -0.99
N VAL A 144 12.81 0.35 -1.18
CA VAL A 144 14.10 0.98 -1.51
C VAL A 144 14.05 1.67 -2.87
N ALA A 145 13.54 1.00 -3.90
CA ALA A 145 13.40 1.58 -5.24
C ALA A 145 12.53 2.84 -5.22
N ARG A 146 11.41 2.80 -4.48
CA ARG A 146 10.53 3.96 -4.29
C ARG A 146 11.19 5.15 -3.61
N THR A 147 12.25 4.91 -2.84
CA THR A 147 12.98 5.95 -2.09
C THR A 147 14.22 6.43 -2.85
N GLY A 148 14.95 5.52 -3.52
CA GLY A 148 16.23 5.81 -4.17
C GLY A 148 16.13 6.24 -5.63
N LEU A 149 15.16 5.73 -6.40
CA LEU A 149 15.01 6.07 -7.83
C LEU A 149 14.65 7.54 -8.11
N PRO A 150 13.84 8.24 -7.29
CA PRO A 150 13.51 9.64 -7.54
C PRO A 150 14.72 10.59 -7.54
N ASN A 151 15.90 10.14 -7.13
CA ASN A 151 17.15 10.92 -7.04
C ASN A 151 18.19 10.54 -8.11
N ALA A 152 17.82 9.76 -9.15
CA ALA A 152 18.70 9.56 -10.29
C ALA A 152 18.84 10.90 -11.05
N PRO A 153 20.08 11.34 -11.37
CA PRO A 153 20.33 12.62 -12.06
C PRO A 153 19.70 12.68 -13.45
#